data_AF-A0A3D6C8M1-F1
#
_entry.id   AF-A0A3D6C8M1-F1
#
_cell.length_a   1.000
_cell.length_b   1.000
_cell.length_c   1.000
_cell.angle_alpha   90.00
_cell.angle_beta   90.00
_cell.angle_gamma   90.00
#
_symmetry.space_group_name_H-M   'P 1'
#
loop_
_entity.id
_entity.type
_entity.pdbx_description
1 polymer ?
#
loop_
_entity_poly.entity_id
_entity_poly.type
_entity_poly.pdbx_seq_one_letter_code
_entity_poly.pdbx_strand_id
1 'polypeptide(L)'
;DRLNTDVMAQAFAHLFKADPHRLLRWTLKEKPEFLEFFLFHHMSVVVREHDEPPPSDFEDYITLDDKFYFRFPVKSAENDDGDGETILPDAPPEETRPYEDTPELIENMLRSLAEMDLSVFHGLLLETTALLPSEAEEEQYRQRNIRLAEKGFEPPHEAVGIYQPVRSGTLRKRPDTRSNTPAYDPEIPLPPQFFTPFIDGEDLFTAALARVDEAEKAFVFQGELAALINKIISADRVKLRKKETVRDVMKKATAYLSLGLEVIAQKKATPDLAAGLIRTYYLEDIFRAGAGEGVRLKTEARTWYEKSFMAQKSLPLSFLGETYLGVIGGLLIERPMFFANYAEKELYRHFKSLRDISATRRMLDEIIHLDSFLGSLDVDTDTFTVGVLTYKSTILTLWAKNRLGLDEKSPAAPLNLSPIPMDRFRSFFTDLFRGAARIQESGETDLALWAAEAAGIEAANASKLPAPLQSVLYGLVRELEEEYGTVTPSDLDPRFIPHFLLERKA
;
A
#
# COMPACT_ATOMS: atom_id res chain seq x y z
N ASP A 1 -7.18 -12.50 -9.47
CA ASP A 1 -8.53 -13.05 -9.22
C ASP A 1 -9.10 -13.75 -10.44
N ARG A 2 -8.82 -13.28 -11.66
CA ARG A 2 -9.15 -14.00 -12.91
C ARG A 2 -8.30 -15.26 -13.11
N LEU A 3 -8.85 -16.20 -13.87
CA LEU A 3 -8.11 -17.35 -14.36
C LEU A 3 -7.05 -16.87 -15.35
N ASN A 4 -5.84 -17.42 -15.24
CA ASN A 4 -4.77 -17.16 -16.19
C ASN A 4 -4.66 -18.37 -17.11
N THR A 5 -5.05 -18.18 -18.37
CA THR A 5 -5.13 -19.26 -19.35
C THR A 5 -3.76 -19.78 -19.78
N ASP A 6 -2.69 -18.97 -19.71
CA ASP A 6 -1.33 -19.41 -19.97
C ASP A 6 -0.83 -20.38 -18.89
N VAL A 7 -1.11 -20.09 -17.62
CA VAL A 7 -0.80 -21.01 -16.51
C VAL A 7 -1.62 -22.29 -16.62
N MET A 8 -2.86 -22.19 -17.10
CA MET A 8 -3.69 -23.36 -17.40
C MET A 8 -3.07 -24.21 -18.53
N ALA A 9 -2.60 -23.58 -19.61
CA ALA A 9 -1.94 -24.27 -20.72
C ALA A 9 -0.70 -25.02 -20.25
N GLN A 10 0.16 -24.40 -19.42
CA GLN A 10 1.33 -25.05 -18.84
C GLN A 10 0.94 -26.25 -17.95
N ALA A 11 -0.07 -26.09 -17.09
CA ALA A 11 -0.54 -27.16 -16.23
C ALA A 11 -1.11 -28.33 -17.06
N PHE A 12 -1.93 -28.04 -18.08
CA PHE A 12 -2.44 -29.06 -18.99
C PHE A 12 -1.31 -29.73 -19.78
N ALA A 13 -0.32 -29.00 -20.27
CA ALA A 13 0.83 -29.57 -20.97
C ALA A 13 1.59 -30.59 -20.09
N HIS A 14 1.87 -30.22 -18.84
CA HIS A 14 2.56 -31.12 -17.89
C HIS A 14 1.74 -32.37 -17.58
N LEU A 15 0.44 -32.21 -17.33
CA LEU A 15 -0.45 -33.33 -17.01
C LEU A 15 -0.72 -34.23 -18.22
N PHE A 16 -0.87 -33.63 -19.40
CA PHE A 16 -1.11 -34.36 -20.65
C PHE A 16 0.13 -35.17 -21.05
N LYS A 17 1.32 -34.61 -20.89
CA LYS A 17 2.58 -35.35 -21.08
C LYS A 17 2.72 -36.54 -20.12
N ALA A 18 2.14 -36.45 -18.92
CA ALA A 18 2.21 -37.53 -17.93
C ALA A 18 1.24 -38.69 -18.26
N ASP A 19 -0.03 -38.40 -18.54
CA ASP A 19 -1.05 -39.39 -18.93
C ASP A 19 -2.25 -38.71 -19.63
N PRO A 20 -2.28 -38.72 -20.98
CA PRO A 20 -3.34 -38.08 -21.78
C PRO A 20 -4.75 -38.57 -21.43
N HIS A 21 -4.96 -39.89 -21.42
CA HIS A 21 -6.28 -40.48 -21.26
C HIS A 21 -6.82 -40.27 -19.84
N ARG A 22 -5.95 -40.33 -18.82
CA ARG A 22 -6.34 -40.08 -17.44
C ARG A 22 -6.68 -38.61 -17.20
N LEU A 23 -5.88 -37.69 -17.75
CA LEU A 23 -6.17 -36.25 -17.66
C LEU A 23 -7.54 -35.96 -18.29
N LEU A 24 -7.77 -36.36 -19.54
CA LEU A 24 -9.03 -36.07 -20.24
C LEU A 24 -10.24 -36.64 -19.49
N ARG A 25 -10.16 -37.91 -19.01
CA ARG A 25 -11.23 -38.51 -18.20
C ARG A 25 -11.49 -37.75 -16.90
N TRP A 26 -10.44 -37.34 -16.21
CA TRP A 26 -10.57 -36.62 -14.94
C TRP A 26 -11.18 -35.24 -15.18
N THR A 27 -10.67 -34.49 -16.15
CA THR A 27 -11.15 -33.13 -16.41
C THR A 27 -12.60 -33.13 -16.86
N LEU A 28 -12.99 -34.04 -17.75
CA LEU A 28 -14.38 -34.14 -18.23
C LEU A 28 -15.37 -34.57 -17.14
N LYS A 29 -14.93 -35.35 -16.14
CA LYS A 29 -15.81 -35.83 -15.06
C LYS A 29 -15.88 -34.88 -13.87
N GLU A 30 -14.74 -34.33 -13.48
CA GLU A 30 -14.60 -33.58 -12.22
C GLU A 30 -14.52 -32.07 -12.43
N LYS A 31 -14.10 -31.61 -13.62
CA LYS A 31 -13.79 -30.21 -13.94
C LYS A 31 -14.16 -29.81 -15.40
N PRO A 32 -15.37 -30.12 -15.90
CA PRO A 32 -15.75 -29.85 -17.30
C PRO A 32 -15.68 -28.35 -17.63
N GLU A 33 -16.30 -27.50 -16.82
CA GLU A 33 -16.29 -26.04 -16.98
C GLU A 33 -14.86 -25.44 -17.03
N PHE A 34 -13.89 -26.04 -16.33
CA PHE A 34 -12.50 -25.57 -16.33
C PHE A 34 -11.81 -25.83 -17.68
N LEU A 35 -12.14 -26.95 -18.34
CA LEU A 35 -11.66 -27.26 -19.68
C LEU A 35 -12.40 -26.44 -20.73
N GLU A 36 -13.73 -26.36 -20.64
CA GLU A 36 -14.54 -25.53 -21.53
C GLU A 36 -14.08 -24.06 -21.48
N PHE A 37 -13.80 -23.52 -20.30
CA PHE A 37 -13.25 -22.17 -20.14
C PHE A 37 -11.90 -22.01 -20.84
N PHE A 38 -10.99 -22.98 -20.68
CA PHE A 38 -9.70 -22.97 -21.36
C PHE A 38 -9.88 -22.96 -22.89
N LEU A 39 -10.70 -23.87 -23.38
CA LEU A 39 -10.99 -24.04 -24.81
C LEU A 39 -11.67 -22.80 -25.41
N PHE A 40 -12.65 -22.23 -24.71
CA PHE A 40 -13.37 -21.03 -25.14
C PHE A 40 -12.44 -19.83 -25.39
N HIS A 41 -11.40 -19.67 -24.57
CA HIS A 41 -10.44 -18.56 -24.72
C HIS A 41 -9.37 -18.81 -25.78
N HIS A 42 -9.13 -20.06 -26.16
CA HIS A 42 -8.04 -20.43 -27.05
C HIS A 42 -8.50 -20.89 -28.43
N MET A 43 -9.78 -21.20 -28.64
CA MET A 43 -10.29 -21.59 -29.95
C MET A 43 -11.69 -21.05 -30.22
N SER A 44 -12.01 -20.92 -31.51
CA SER A 44 -13.37 -20.66 -31.99
C SER A 44 -13.91 -21.91 -32.65
N VAL A 45 -15.13 -22.30 -32.29
CA VAL A 45 -15.80 -23.50 -32.80
C VAL A 45 -17.02 -23.08 -33.62
N VAL A 46 -17.19 -23.70 -34.78
CA VAL A 46 -18.35 -23.57 -35.67
C VAL A 46 -18.93 -24.97 -35.88
N VAL A 47 -20.24 -25.09 -35.67
CA VAL A 47 -20.99 -26.32 -35.91
C VAL A 47 -21.65 -26.20 -37.28
N ARG A 48 -21.39 -27.15 -38.17
CA ARG A 48 -22.02 -27.20 -39.49
C ARG A 48 -23.30 -28.02 -39.44
N GLU A 49 -24.42 -27.42 -39.84
CA GLU A 49 -25.67 -28.16 -40.03
C GLU A 49 -25.65 -28.98 -41.33
N HIS A 50 -26.50 -30.02 -41.43
CA HIS A 50 -26.42 -31.01 -42.52
C HIS A 50 -26.50 -30.41 -43.93
N ASP A 51 -27.23 -29.30 -44.09
CA ASP A 51 -27.50 -28.65 -45.37
C ASP A 51 -26.66 -27.37 -45.59
N GLU A 52 -25.75 -27.05 -44.67
CA GLU A 52 -24.89 -25.87 -44.79
C GLU A 52 -23.60 -26.20 -45.54
N PRO A 53 -23.13 -25.31 -46.44
CA PRO A 53 -21.79 -25.43 -47.00
C PRO A 53 -20.74 -25.25 -45.88
N PRO A 54 -19.53 -25.82 -46.02
CA PRO A 54 -18.44 -25.55 -45.08
C PRO A 54 -18.16 -24.04 -44.95
N PRO A 55 -17.58 -23.57 -43.84
CA PRO A 55 -17.24 -22.16 -43.65
C PRO A 55 -16.45 -21.59 -44.84
N SER A 56 -16.76 -20.36 -45.25
CA SER A 56 -16.15 -19.72 -46.44
C SER A 56 -14.63 -19.55 -46.34
N ASP A 57 -14.09 -19.54 -45.13
CA ASP A 57 -12.70 -19.46 -44.72
C ASP A 57 -12.15 -20.82 -44.25
N PHE A 58 -12.59 -21.91 -44.88
CA PHE A 58 -12.27 -23.31 -44.52
C PHE A 58 -10.78 -23.62 -44.34
N GLU A 59 -9.89 -22.95 -45.06
CA GLU A 59 -8.44 -23.23 -45.04
C GLU A 59 -7.81 -23.01 -43.64
N ASP A 60 -8.43 -22.17 -42.81
CA ASP A 60 -7.96 -21.87 -41.45
C ASP A 60 -8.61 -22.74 -40.37
N TYR A 61 -9.54 -23.65 -40.75
CA TYR A 61 -10.29 -24.49 -39.83
C TYR A 61 -9.81 -25.95 -39.83
N ILE A 62 -9.72 -26.52 -38.64
CA ILE A 62 -9.40 -27.94 -38.40
C ILE A 62 -10.71 -28.68 -38.11
N THR A 63 -10.88 -29.88 -38.68
CA THR A 63 -12.00 -30.78 -38.37
C THR A 63 -11.53 -32.23 -38.25
N LEU A 64 -12.21 -33.01 -37.40
CA LEU A 64 -11.97 -34.44 -37.21
C LEU A 64 -13.11 -35.32 -37.76
N ASP A 65 -14.29 -34.74 -38.01
CA ASP A 65 -15.53 -35.46 -38.29
C ASP A 65 -16.45 -34.80 -39.32
N ASP A 66 -15.99 -33.70 -39.95
CA ASP A 66 -16.74 -32.88 -40.93
C ASP A 66 -18.02 -32.22 -40.38
N LYS A 67 -18.19 -32.21 -39.04
CA LYS A 67 -19.34 -31.64 -38.35
C LYS A 67 -18.93 -30.47 -37.46
N PHE A 68 -17.87 -30.64 -36.67
CA PHE A 68 -17.30 -29.58 -35.85
C PHE A 68 -16.03 -29.05 -36.50
N TYR A 69 -16.00 -27.74 -36.71
CA TYR A 69 -14.84 -27.02 -37.22
C TYR A 69 -14.32 -26.10 -36.13
N PHE A 70 -13.02 -26.14 -35.87
CA PHE A 70 -12.41 -25.24 -34.90
C PHE A 70 -11.14 -24.61 -35.44
N ARG A 71 -10.85 -23.38 -35.00
CA ARG A 71 -9.62 -22.66 -35.34
C ARG A 71 -9.04 -21.97 -34.12
N PHE A 72 -7.74 -21.70 -34.17
CA PHE A 72 -7.04 -20.96 -33.14
C PHE A 72 -6.87 -19.50 -33.59
N PRO A 73 -6.93 -18.52 -32.67
CA PRO A 73 -6.73 -17.11 -33.02
C PRO A 73 -5.31 -16.91 -33.58
N VAL A 74 -5.22 -16.23 -34.72
CA VAL A 74 -3.94 -15.83 -35.32
C VAL A 74 -3.26 -14.85 -34.37
N LYS A 75 -2.02 -15.13 -33.96
CA LYS A 75 -1.22 -14.19 -33.15
C LYS A 75 -0.97 -12.94 -34.00
N SER A 76 -1.71 -11.86 -33.80
CA SER A 76 -1.39 -10.56 -34.39
C SER A 76 -0.07 -10.08 -33.79
N ALA A 77 0.96 -9.96 -34.62
CA ALA A 77 2.27 -9.43 -34.22
C ALA A 77 2.27 -7.89 -33.99
N GLU A 78 1.10 -7.25 -33.88
CA GLU A 78 0.95 -5.78 -33.88
C GLU A 78 0.80 -5.13 -32.49
N ASN A 79 1.16 -5.84 -31.42
CA ASN A 79 1.25 -5.22 -30.07
C ASN A 79 2.70 -5.03 -29.58
N ASP A 80 3.70 -5.06 -30.48
CA ASP A 80 5.12 -4.84 -30.14
C ASP A 80 5.63 -3.44 -30.50
N ASP A 81 4.75 -2.49 -30.84
CA ASP A 81 5.12 -1.07 -31.02
C ASP A 81 4.46 -0.22 -29.94
N GLY A 82 5.22 0.05 -28.90
CA GLY A 82 4.86 0.93 -27.79
C GLY A 82 6.09 1.32 -26.99
N ASP A 83 7.02 2.01 -27.64
CA ASP A 83 8.10 2.76 -26.98
C ASP A 83 7.52 3.63 -25.87
N GLY A 84 7.72 3.16 -24.65
CA GLY A 84 7.52 3.89 -23.43
C GLY A 84 8.40 3.24 -22.39
N GLU A 85 9.62 3.75 -22.24
CA GLU A 85 10.50 3.48 -21.10
C GLU A 85 9.73 3.80 -19.81
N THR A 86 8.95 2.84 -19.34
CA THR A 86 8.53 2.75 -17.96
C THR A 86 9.39 1.63 -17.38
N ILE A 87 10.38 2.01 -16.59
CA ILE A 87 11.14 1.09 -15.75
C ILE A 87 10.12 0.47 -14.78
N LEU A 88 9.48 -0.61 -15.20
CA LEU A 88 8.70 -1.50 -14.36
C LEU A 88 9.72 -2.41 -13.66
N PRO A 89 9.88 -2.33 -12.33
CA PRO A 89 10.61 -3.36 -11.62
C PRO A 89 9.74 -4.62 -11.63
N ASP A 90 10.35 -5.73 -12.08
CA ASP A 90 9.80 -7.10 -12.19
C ASP A 90 9.22 -7.45 -13.57
N ALA A 91 10.06 -8.09 -14.39
CA ALA A 91 9.60 -8.94 -15.49
C ALA A 91 8.57 -9.96 -14.96
N PRO A 92 7.52 -10.31 -15.73
CA PRO A 92 6.58 -11.35 -15.31
C PRO A 92 7.35 -12.63 -14.95
N PRO A 93 7.00 -13.32 -13.84
CA PRO A 93 7.62 -14.60 -13.52
C PRO A 93 7.58 -15.55 -14.74
N GLU A 94 8.57 -16.43 -14.89
CA GLU A 94 8.68 -17.34 -16.06
C GLU A 94 7.37 -18.12 -16.34
N GLU A 95 6.56 -18.37 -15.31
CA GLU A 95 5.24 -19.02 -15.34
C GLU A 95 4.14 -18.20 -16.06
N THR A 96 4.34 -16.91 -16.28
CA THR A 96 3.40 -16.01 -16.99
C THR A 96 3.76 -15.79 -18.45
N ARG A 97 4.78 -16.48 -18.97
CA ARG A 97 5.06 -16.47 -20.41
C ARG A 97 3.96 -17.24 -21.16
N PRO A 98 3.50 -16.74 -22.32
CA PRO A 98 2.59 -17.48 -23.17
C PRO A 98 3.16 -18.87 -23.46
N TYR A 99 2.39 -19.92 -23.25
CA TYR A 99 2.81 -21.26 -23.65
C TYR A 99 2.72 -21.33 -25.18
N GLU A 100 3.88 -21.29 -25.86
CA GLU A 100 3.95 -21.09 -27.31
C GLU A 100 3.19 -22.18 -28.10
N ASP A 101 3.16 -23.40 -27.57
CA ASP A 101 2.57 -24.59 -28.20
C ASP A 101 1.12 -24.87 -27.75
N THR A 102 0.39 -23.86 -27.25
CA THR A 102 -0.99 -24.04 -26.78
C THR A 102 -1.94 -24.60 -27.86
N PRO A 103 -1.90 -24.13 -29.12
CA PRO A 103 -2.72 -24.69 -30.20
C PRO A 103 -2.45 -26.18 -30.44
N GLU A 104 -1.17 -26.59 -30.49
CA GLU A 104 -0.77 -27.98 -30.69
C GLU A 104 -1.21 -28.88 -29.53
N LEU A 105 -1.12 -28.39 -28.30
CA LEU A 105 -1.63 -29.08 -27.12
C LEU A 105 -3.13 -29.33 -27.23
N ILE A 106 -3.92 -28.29 -27.56
CA ILE A 106 -5.37 -28.40 -27.68
C ILE A 106 -5.75 -29.37 -28.80
N GLU A 107 -5.11 -29.27 -29.97
CA GLU A 107 -5.37 -30.19 -31.07
C GLU A 107 -5.11 -31.65 -30.66
N ASN A 108 -3.97 -31.92 -30.02
CA ASN A 108 -3.63 -33.26 -29.53
C ASN A 108 -4.61 -33.77 -28.47
N MET A 109 -5.07 -32.89 -27.57
CA MET A 109 -6.10 -33.21 -26.58
C MET A 109 -7.44 -33.58 -27.23
N LEU A 110 -7.90 -32.78 -28.20
CA LEU A 110 -9.15 -33.02 -28.93
C LEU A 110 -9.09 -34.28 -29.79
N ARG A 111 -7.98 -34.53 -30.48
CA ARG A 111 -7.73 -35.76 -31.25
C ARG A 111 -7.78 -36.98 -30.34
N SER A 112 -7.06 -36.94 -29.22
CA SER A 112 -7.06 -38.03 -28.24
C SER A 112 -8.47 -38.28 -27.67
N LEU A 113 -9.25 -37.22 -27.44
CA LEU A 113 -10.63 -37.34 -26.96
C LEU A 113 -11.55 -37.98 -28.01
N ALA A 114 -11.45 -37.55 -29.27
CA ALA A 114 -12.24 -38.11 -30.38
C ALA A 114 -11.94 -39.60 -30.62
N GLU A 115 -10.69 -40.01 -30.46
CA GLU A 115 -10.28 -41.43 -30.51
C GLU A 115 -10.85 -42.25 -29.35
N MET A 116 -11.05 -41.63 -28.17
CA MET A 116 -11.63 -42.29 -27.00
C MET A 116 -13.15 -42.43 -27.12
N ASP A 117 -13.85 -41.34 -27.42
CA ASP A 117 -15.30 -41.29 -27.57
C ASP A 117 -15.74 -40.03 -28.35
N LEU A 118 -16.19 -40.24 -29.58
CA LEU A 118 -16.63 -39.16 -30.46
C LEU A 118 -17.86 -38.41 -29.92
N SER A 119 -18.77 -39.09 -29.21
CA SER A 119 -19.96 -38.45 -28.64
C SER A 119 -19.59 -37.47 -27.53
N VAL A 120 -18.60 -37.82 -26.70
CA VAL A 120 -18.09 -36.94 -25.63
C VAL A 120 -17.34 -35.75 -26.21
N PHE A 121 -16.57 -35.96 -27.28
CA PHE A 121 -15.95 -34.88 -28.05
C PHE A 121 -17.00 -33.88 -28.58
N HIS A 122 -18.09 -34.37 -29.18
CA HIS A 122 -19.20 -33.50 -29.64
C HIS A 122 -19.82 -32.70 -28.50
N GLY A 123 -20.07 -33.36 -27.37
CA GLY A 123 -20.61 -32.71 -26.17
C GLY A 123 -19.70 -31.58 -25.70
N LEU A 124 -18.40 -31.84 -25.52
CA LEU A 124 -17.44 -30.85 -25.07
C LEU A 124 -17.40 -29.61 -25.97
N LEU A 125 -17.37 -29.80 -27.30
CA LEU A 125 -17.33 -28.67 -28.22
C LEU A 125 -18.62 -27.85 -28.20
N LEU A 126 -19.78 -28.51 -28.09
CA LEU A 126 -21.06 -27.82 -27.97
C LEU A 126 -21.14 -27.01 -26.67
N GLU A 127 -20.80 -27.61 -25.53
CA GLU A 127 -20.78 -26.91 -24.23
C GLU A 127 -19.78 -25.76 -24.22
N THR A 128 -18.61 -25.93 -24.84
CA THR A 128 -17.62 -24.85 -24.98
C THR A 128 -18.21 -23.64 -25.70
N THR A 129 -19.02 -23.82 -26.76
CA THR A 129 -19.67 -22.69 -27.44
C THR A 129 -20.76 -22.00 -26.63
N ALA A 130 -21.38 -22.73 -25.70
CA ALA A 130 -22.47 -22.24 -24.85
C ALA A 130 -21.98 -21.68 -23.50
N LEU A 131 -20.67 -21.76 -23.22
CA LEU A 131 -20.09 -21.33 -21.96
C LEU A 131 -20.32 -19.84 -21.71
N LEU A 132 -20.73 -19.50 -20.48
CA LEU A 132 -20.78 -18.13 -19.97
C LEU A 132 -19.49 -17.85 -19.17
N PRO A 133 -18.50 -17.13 -19.73
CA PRO A 133 -17.18 -17.00 -19.11
C PRO A 133 -17.23 -16.40 -17.70
N SER A 134 -18.08 -15.38 -17.51
CA SER A 134 -18.23 -14.72 -16.21
C SER A 134 -18.77 -15.65 -15.12
N GLU A 135 -19.70 -16.55 -15.46
CA GLU A 135 -20.26 -17.52 -14.49
C GLU A 135 -19.22 -18.59 -14.14
N ALA A 136 -18.51 -19.09 -15.16
CA ALA A 136 -17.43 -20.06 -14.97
C ALA A 136 -16.28 -19.49 -14.12
N GLU A 137 -15.85 -18.24 -14.37
CA GLU A 137 -14.83 -17.59 -13.54
C GLU A 137 -15.27 -17.43 -12.08
N GLU A 138 -16.51 -17.01 -11.85
CA GLU A 138 -17.06 -16.81 -10.50
C GLU A 138 -17.17 -18.14 -9.75
N GLU A 139 -17.61 -19.21 -10.40
CA GLU A 139 -17.68 -20.54 -9.79
C GLU A 139 -16.28 -21.07 -9.45
N GLN A 140 -15.28 -20.90 -10.34
CA GLN A 140 -13.89 -21.26 -10.03
C GLN A 140 -13.32 -20.42 -8.88
N TYR A 141 -13.66 -19.13 -8.83
CA TYR A 141 -13.30 -18.24 -7.72
C TYR A 141 -13.93 -18.71 -6.40
N ARG A 142 -15.22 -19.09 -6.40
CA ARG A 142 -15.92 -19.66 -5.25
C ARG A 142 -15.27 -20.95 -4.76
N GLN A 143 -15.02 -21.91 -5.66
CA GLN A 143 -14.36 -23.18 -5.32
C GLN A 143 -12.92 -22.98 -4.80
N ARG A 144 -12.18 -22.02 -5.34
CA ARG A 144 -10.87 -21.63 -4.81
C ARG A 144 -10.99 -21.11 -3.38
N ASN A 145 -11.95 -20.24 -3.10
CA ASN A 145 -12.14 -19.70 -1.76
C ASN A 145 -12.56 -20.77 -0.75
N ILE A 146 -13.40 -21.74 -1.15
CA ILE A 146 -13.75 -22.89 -0.29
C ILE A 146 -12.50 -23.70 0.07
N ARG A 147 -11.68 -24.09 -0.93
CA ARG A 147 -10.43 -24.84 -0.70
C ARG A 147 -9.44 -24.09 0.20
N LEU A 148 -9.40 -22.77 0.11
CA LEU A 148 -8.57 -21.93 0.97
C LEU A 148 -9.15 -21.84 2.39
N ALA A 149 -10.46 -21.70 2.53
CA ALA A 149 -11.16 -21.64 3.82
C ALA A 149 -11.02 -22.96 4.59
N GLU A 150 -11.07 -24.10 3.91
CA GLU A 150 -10.77 -25.43 4.50
C GLU A 150 -9.36 -25.50 5.09
N LYS A 151 -8.41 -24.72 4.55
CA LYS A 151 -7.04 -24.58 5.07
C LYS A 151 -6.88 -23.44 6.09
N GLY A 152 -7.98 -22.81 6.50
CA GLY A 152 -8.00 -21.71 7.47
C GLY A 152 -7.73 -20.34 6.86
N PHE A 153 -7.76 -20.18 5.53
CA PHE A 153 -7.66 -18.89 4.85
C PHE A 153 -9.04 -18.39 4.47
N GLU A 154 -9.59 -17.50 5.27
CA GLU A 154 -10.89 -16.88 5.05
C GLU A 154 -10.91 -16.04 3.75
N PRO A 155 -12.07 -15.87 3.08
CA PRO A 155 -12.17 -15.03 1.90
C PRO A 155 -11.64 -13.59 2.15
N PRO A 156 -10.90 -12.99 1.20
CA PRO A 156 -10.25 -11.71 1.42
C PRO A 156 -11.18 -10.58 1.85
N HIS A 157 -12.41 -10.55 1.31
CA HIS A 157 -13.38 -9.49 1.60
C HIS A 157 -13.90 -9.54 3.05
N GLU A 158 -13.95 -10.72 3.66
CA GLU A 158 -14.30 -10.91 5.07
C GLU A 158 -13.08 -10.64 5.96
N ALA A 159 -11.92 -11.19 5.56
CA ALA A 159 -10.67 -11.04 6.30
C ALA A 159 -10.23 -9.59 6.49
N VAL A 160 -10.50 -8.69 5.52
CA VAL A 160 -10.21 -7.24 5.62
C VAL A 160 -10.86 -6.59 6.85
N GLY A 161 -11.92 -7.18 7.42
CA GLY A 161 -12.54 -6.74 8.67
C GLY A 161 -11.58 -6.69 9.86
N ILE A 162 -10.44 -7.39 9.80
CA ILE A 162 -9.37 -7.33 10.80
C ILE A 162 -8.71 -5.95 10.93
N TYR A 163 -8.83 -5.09 9.91
CA TYR A 163 -8.32 -3.72 9.96
C TYR A 163 -9.39 -2.71 10.39
N GLN A 164 -10.63 -3.15 10.60
CA GLN A 164 -11.70 -2.28 11.05
C GLN A 164 -11.48 -1.87 12.51
N PRO A 165 -11.41 -0.55 12.82
CA PRO A 165 -11.17 -0.06 14.17
C PRO A 165 -12.22 -0.56 15.17
N VAL A 166 -11.76 -1.05 16.33
CA VAL A 166 -12.63 -1.47 17.45
C VAL A 166 -12.51 -0.45 18.58
N ARG A 167 -13.61 -0.22 19.30
CA ARG A 167 -13.59 0.60 20.53
C ARG A 167 -13.05 -0.24 21.67
N SER A 168 -12.17 0.32 22.50
CA SER A 168 -11.54 -0.40 23.63
C SER A 168 -12.55 -0.98 24.63
N GLY A 169 -13.74 -0.39 24.76
CA GLY A 169 -14.83 -0.90 25.61
C GLY A 169 -15.62 -2.08 25.04
N THR A 170 -15.44 -2.45 23.77
CA THR A 170 -16.21 -3.51 23.08
C THR A 170 -15.38 -4.75 22.77
N LEU A 171 -14.18 -4.86 23.32
CA LEU A 171 -13.28 -6.00 23.09
C LEU A 171 -13.88 -7.27 23.70
N ARG A 172 -13.92 -8.36 22.93
CA ARG A 172 -14.47 -9.63 23.39
C ARG A 172 -13.51 -10.24 24.41
N LYS A 173 -14.03 -10.53 25.59
CA LYS A 173 -13.30 -11.24 26.63
C LYS A 173 -13.34 -12.74 26.35
N ARG A 174 -12.24 -13.42 26.66
CA ARG A 174 -12.20 -14.87 26.69
C ARG A 174 -13.15 -15.36 27.80
N PRO A 175 -13.85 -16.48 27.60
CA PRO A 175 -14.49 -17.16 28.70
C PRO A 175 -13.42 -17.54 29.75
N ASP A 176 -13.78 -17.48 31.04
CA ASP A 176 -12.90 -17.87 32.14
C ASP A 176 -12.81 -19.40 32.20
N THR A 177 -12.24 -20.03 31.15
CA THR A 177 -12.02 -21.48 31.08
C THR A 177 -10.79 -21.83 31.90
N ARG A 178 -10.88 -21.69 33.23
CA ARG A 178 -9.82 -22.12 34.16
C ARG A 178 -9.66 -23.64 34.28
N SER A 179 -10.46 -24.45 33.58
CA SER A 179 -10.41 -25.91 33.74
C SER A 179 -11.17 -26.64 32.65
N ASN A 180 -10.65 -26.62 31.41
CA ASN A 180 -10.86 -27.71 30.47
C ASN A 180 -9.77 -27.58 29.42
N THR A 181 -8.54 -27.98 29.75
CA THR A 181 -7.70 -28.60 28.72
C THR A 181 -8.58 -29.70 28.12
N PRO A 182 -8.94 -29.64 26.82
CA PRO A 182 -9.61 -30.77 26.20
C PRO A 182 -8.73 -31.99 26.51
N ALA A 183 -9.32 -33.01 27.11
CA ALA A 183 -8.63 -34.27 27.33
C ALA A 183 -8.17 -34.74 25.95
N TYR A 184 -6.89 -34.54 25.68
CA TYR A 184 -6.32 -34.81 24.37
C TYR A 184 -6.36 -36.32 24.18
N ASP A 185 -6.96 -36.75 23.07
CA ASP A 185 -6.83 -38.12 22.64
C ASP A 185 -5.41 -38.28 22.04
N PRO A 186 -4.50 -39.02 22.72
CA PRO A 186 -3.13 -39.20 22.25
C PRO A 186 -3.05 -39.91 20.89
N GLU A 187 -4.15 -40.49 20.40
CA GLU A 187 -4.23 -41.14 19.09
C GLU A 187 -4.53 -40.15 17.94
N ILE A 188 -4.97 -38.92 18.23
CA ILE A 188 -5.30 -37.92 17.20
C ILE A 188 -4.10 -36.97 17.03
N PRO A 189 -3.28 -37.08 15.97
CA PRO A 189 -2.12 -36.20 15.79
C PRO A 189 -2.55 -34.74 15.73
N LEU A 190 -1.91 -33.89 16.53
CA LEU A 190 -2.17 -32.46 16.52
C LEU A 190 -1.73 -31.83 15.21
N PRO A 191 -2.47 -30.83 14.72
CA PRO A 191 -1.96 -30.02 13.64
C PRO A 191 -0.64 -29.39 14.10
N PRO A 192 0.40 -29.38 13.25
CA PRO A 192 1.71 -28.86 13.60
C PRO A 192 1.61 -27.36 13.93
N GLN A 193 1.86 -26.98 15.19
CA GLN A 193 1.82 -25.60 15.67
C GLN A 193 3.25 -25.06 15.79
N PHE A 194 3.77 -24.37 14.76
CA PHE A 194 5.19 -23.95 14.68
C PHE A 194 5.36 -22.46 14.36
N PHE A 195 4.56 -21.57 14.95
CA PHE A 195 4.69 -20.12 14.71
C PHE A 195 5.63 -19.42 15.70
N THR A 196 5.86 -20.00 16.87
CA THR A 196 6.77 -19.44 17.90
C THR A 196 8.22 -19.24 17.44
N PRO A 197 8.82 -20.11 16.58
CA PRO A 197 10.18 -19.87 16.08
C PRO A 197 10.30 -18.69 15.09
N PHE A 198 9.17 -18.11 14.66
CA PHE A 198 9.14 -16.93 13.81
C PHE A 198 8.91 -15.64 14.59
N ILE A 199 8.68 -15.73 15.90
CA ILE A 199 8.55 -14.58 16.80
C ILE A 199 9.96 -14.19 17.24
N ASP A 200 10.60 -13.33 16.44
CA ASP A 200 11.89 -12.73 16.76
C ASP A 200 11.68 -11.24 17.09
N GLY A 201 12.29 -10.75 18.18
CA GLY A 201 12.32 -9.32 18.52
C GLY A 201 12.08 -8.99 20.00
N GLU A 202 12.38 -7.74 20.37
CA GLU A 202 12.22 -7.19 21.73
C GLU A 202 10.91 -6.42 21.93
N ASP A 203 9.87 -6.78 21.17
CA ASP A 203 8.58 -6.11 21.23
C ASP A 203 7.80 -6.46 22.52
N LEU A 204 6.91 -5.56 22.95
CA LEU A 204 6.07 -5.75 24.14
C LEU A 204 5.27 -7.06 24.09
N PHE A 205 4.76 -7.42 22.91
CA PHE A 205 4.04 -8.69 22.73
C PHE A 205 4.93 -9.90 23.00
N THR A 206 6.16 -9.92 22.47
CA THR A 206 7.11 -11.01 22.68
C THR A 206 7.49 -11.13 24.16
N ALA A 207 7.74 -9.99 24.82
CA ALA A 207 8.03 -9.95 26.25
C ALA A 207 6.84 -10.44 27.10
N ALA A 208 5.61 -10.08 26.73
CA ALA A 208 4.39 -10.53 27.39
C ALA A 208 4.16 -12.04 27.18
N LEU A 209 4.37 -12.54 25.97
CA LEU A 209 4.22 -13.95 25.63
C LEU A 209 5.20 -14.83 26.42
N ALA A 210 6.42 -14.34 26.70
CA ALA A 210 7.39 -15.04 27.54
C ALA A 210 6.92 -15.24 28.99
N ARG A 211 5.99 -14.40 29.49
CA ARG A 211 5.43 -14.46 30.86
C ARG A 211 4.19 -15.36 30.99
N VAL A 212 3.63 -15.82 29.88
CA VAL A 212 2.50 -16.75 29.86
C VAL A 212 2.99 -18.16 30.18
N ASP A 213 2.14 -19.03 30.74
CA ASP A 213 2.50 -20.41 31.05
C ASP A 213 2.60 -21.26 29.77
N GLU A 214 3.57 -22.18 29.71
CA GLU A 214 3.85 -22.98 28.50
C GLU A 214 2.66 -23.84 28.06
N ALA A 215 1.87 -24.35 29.02
CA ALA A 215 0.65 -25.10 28.76
C ALA A 215 -0.46 -24.23 28.13
N GLU A 216 -0.57 -22.95 28.51
CA GLU A 216 -1.51 -22.01 27.89
C GLU A 216 -1.03 -21.62 26.48
N LYS A 217 0.29 -21.46 26.30
CA LYS A 217 0.92 -21.12 25.00
C LYS A 217 0.72 -22.20 23.94
N ALA A 218 0.91 -23.46 24.30
CA ALA A 218 1.05 -24.56 23.35
C ALA A 218 -0.20 -24.91 22.54
N PHE A 219 -1.38 -24.39 22.91
CA PHE A 219 -2.62 -24.78 22.25
C PHE A 219 -3.56 -23.63 21.94
N VAL A 220 -3.90 -22.82 22.95
CA VAL A 220 -4.90 -21.76 22.77
C VAL A 220 -4.27 -20.59 22.01
N PHE A 221 -3.10 -20.13 22.45
CA PHE A 221 -2.46 -18.97 21.83
C PHE A 221 -1.87 -19.28 20.46
N GLN A 222 -1.26 -20.45 20.27
CA GLN A 222 -0.69 -20.84 18.98
C GLN A 222 -1.78 -21.03 17.91
N GLY A 223 -2.93 -21.64 18.25
CA GLY A 223 -4.07 -21.74 17.35
C GLY A 223 -4.68 -20.39 16.97
N GLU A 224 -4.85 -19.49 17.95
CA GLU A 224 -5.33 -18.13 17.67
C GLU A 224 -4.34 -17.31 16.84
N LEU A 225 -3.04 -17.44 17.12
CA LEU A 225 -2.01 -16.76 16.37
C LEU A 225 -1.98 -17.26 14.92
N ALA A 226 -2.09 -18.58 14.70
CA ALA A 226 -2.20 -19.17 13.37
C ALA A 226 -3.41 -18.62 12.60
N ALA A 227 -4.58 -18.59 13.24
CA ALA A 227 -5.81 -18.05 12.66
C ALA A 227 -5.65 -16.56 12.32
N LEU A 228 -5.03 -15.78 13.21
CA LEU A 228 -4.73 -14.36 13.00
C LEU A 228 -3.82 -14.15 11.80
N ILE A 229 -2.72 -14.90 11.70
CA ILE A 229 -1.78 -14.80 10.57
C ILE A 229 -2.46 -15.16 9.26
N ASN A 230 -3.21 -16.27 9.20
CA ASN A 230 -3.94 -16.66 8.01
C ASN A 230 -4.95 -15.59 7.58
N LYS A 231 -5.65 -14.99 8.54
CA LYS A 231 -6.57 -13.87 8.29
C LYS A 231 -5.82 -12.63 7.75
N ILE A 232 -4.64 -12.29 8.29
CA ILE A 232 -3.80 -11.21 7.75
C ILE A 232 -3.35 -11.52 6.31
N ILE A 233 -2.89 -12.75 6.04
CA ILE A 233 -2.48 -13.21 4.70
C ILE A 233 -3.62 -13.06 3.70
N SER A 234 -4.83 -13.49 4.08
CA SER A 234 -6.05 -13.33 3.28
C SER A 234 -6.40 -11.86 3.07
N ALA A 235 -6.38 -11.04 4.12
CA ALA A 235 -6.76 -9.63 4.08
C ALA A 235 -5.81 -8.77 3.24
N ASP A 236 -4.53 -9.10 3.22
CA ASP A 236 -3.50 -8.42 2.44
C ASP A 236 -3.22 -9.11 1.09
N ARG A 237 -3.95 -10.19 0.78
CA ARG A 237 -3.83 -10.99 -0.46
C ARG A 237 -2.39 -11.45 -0.75
N VAL A 238 -1.66 -11.82 0.31
CA VAL A 238 -0.25 -12.21 0.23
C VAL A 238 -0.11 -13.57 -0.45
N LYS A 239 0.71 -13.65 -1.50
CA LYS A 239 1.04 -14.91 -2.18
C LYS A 239 2.13 -15.67 -1.41
N LEU A 240 1.75 -16.75 -0.72
CA LEU A 240 2.67 -17.62 -0.01
C LEU A 240 3.49 -18.47 -0.99
N ARG A 241 4.66 -17.96 -1.39
CA ARG A 241 5.62 -18.70 -2.23
C ARG A 241 6.89 -19.10 -1.48
N LYS A 242 7.29 -18.31 -0.48
CA LYS A 242 8.55 -18.51 0.26
C LYS A 242 8.34 -18.39 1.77
N LYS A 243 9.29 -18.93 2.54
CA LYS A 243 9.26 -18.89 4.01
C LYS A 243 9.44 -17.46 4.55
N GLU A 244 10.20 -16.63 3.84
CA GLU A 244 10.44 -15.23 4.19
C GLU A 244 9.14 -14.42 4.23
N THR A 245 8.23 -14.70 3.29
CA THR A 245 6.91 -14.04 3.22
C THR A 245 6.09 -14.26 4.50
N VAL A 246 6.17 -15.46 5.09
CA VAL A 246 5.50 -15.75 6.37
C VAL A 246 6.15 -14.95 7.50
N ARG A 247 7.48 -14.81 7.50
CA ARG A 247 8.21 -14.01 8.50
C ARG A 247 7.82 -12.53 8.46
N ASP A 248 7.62 -11.96 7.27
CA ASP A 248 7.25 -10.55 7.15
C ASP A 248 5.81 -10.29 7.66
N VAL A 249 4.88 -11.22 7.38
CA VAL A 249 3.53 -11.16 7.96
C VAL A 249 3.57 -11.34 9.49
N MET A 250 4.45 -12.18 10.00
CA MET A 250 4.66 -12.34 11.44
C MET A 250 5.12 -11.04 12.09
N LYS A 251 6.13 -10.36 11.52
CA LYS A 251 6.59 -9.04 12.02
C LYS A 251 5.47 -8.01 12.03
N LYS A 252 4.61 -8.02 11.00
CA LYS A 252 3.41 -7.17 10.95
C LYS A 252 2.45 -7.48 12.09
N ALA A 253 2.15 -8.77 12.30
CA ALA A 253 1.27 -9.21 13.38
C ALA A 253 1.79 -8.80 14.76
N THR A 254 3.08 -9.04 15.04
CA THR A 254 3.69 -8.70 16.33
C THR A 254 3.74 -7.20 16.59
N ALA A 255 4.01 -6.38 15.55
CA ALA A 255 4.00 -4.92 15.66
C ALA A 255 2.62 -4.39 16.05
N TYR A 256 1.56 -4.80 15.34
CA TYR A 256 0.20 -4.35 15.65
C TYR A 256 -0.34 -4.94 16.97
N LEU A 257 0.04 -6.16 17.34
CA LEU A 257 -0.29 -6.73 18.65
C LEU A 257 0.35 -5.93 19.78
N SER A 258 1.62 -5.55 19.63
CA SER A 258 2.33 -4.73 20.62
C SER A 258 1.70 -3.34 20.76
N LEU A 259 1.39 -2.69 19.64
CA LEU A 259 0.67 -1.44 19.62
C LEU A 259 -0.72 -1.57 20.28
N GLY A 260 -1.47 -2.63 19.95
CA GLY A 260 -2.78 -2.91 20.51
C GLY A 260 -2.76 -3.09 22.02
N LEU A 261 -1.75 -3.78 22.56
CA LEU A 261 -1.53 -3.92 24.00
C LEU A 261 -1.28 -2.56 24.66
N GLU A 262 -0.46 -1.69 24.06
CA GLU A 262 -0.23 -0.34 24.58
C GLU A 262 -1.49 0.53 24.57
N VAL A 263 -2.30 0.43 23.51
CA VAL A 263 -3.58 1.13 23.37
C VAL A 263 -4.55 0.71 24.47
N ILE A 264 -4.70 -0.60 24.70
CA ILE A 264 -5.60 -1.15 25.72
C ILE A 264 -5.11 -0.81 27.14
N ALA A 265 -3.79 -0.87 27.36
CA ALA A 265 -3.15 -0.54 28.64
C ALA A 265 -3.03 0.98 28.91
N GLN A 266 -3.54 1.84 28.00
CA GLN A 266 -3.53 3.30 28.15
C GLN A 266 -2.15 3.88 28.52
N LYS A 267 -1.09 3.45 27.81
CA LYS A 267 0.31 3.91 28.02
C LYS A 267 0.99 3.48 29.33
N LYS A 268 0.37 2.61 30.14
CA LYS A 268 1.01 1.97 31.32
C LYS A 268 1.33 0.49 31.05
N ALA A 269 1.78 0.18 29.85
CA ALA A 269 2.02 -1.20 29.45
C ALA A 269 3.29 -1.74 30.12
N THR A 270 3.11 -2.61 31.11
CA THR A 270 4.17 -3.48 31.62
C THR A 270 4.02 -4.88 31.00
N PRO A 271 5.10 -5.67 30.88
CA PRO A 271 5.01 -7.03 30.36
C PRO A 271 4.00 -7.90 31.12
N ASP A 272 3.87 -7.70 32.43
CA ASP A 272 2.93 -8.47 33.26
C ASP A 272 1.46 -8.06 33.02
N LEU A 273 1.19 -6.77 32.86
CA LEU A 273 -0.15 -6.29 32.48
C LEU A 273 -0.52 -6.76 31.08
N ALA A 274 0.43 -6.70 30.15
CA ALA A 274 0.24 -7.18 28.78
C ALA A 274 -0.04 -8.68 28.73
N ALA A 275 0.64 -9.50 29.53
CA ALA A 275 0.35 -10.93 29.67
C ALA A 275 -1.07 -11.16 30.21
N GLY A 276 -1.50 -10.36 31.20
CA GLY A 276 -2.88 -10.35 31.70
C GLY A 276 -3.92 -10.00 30.63
N LEU A 277 -3.62 -9.04 29.74
CA LEU A 277 -4.49 -8.66 28.62
C LEU A 277 -4.58 -9.76 27.57
N ILE A 278 -3.47 -10.41 27.23
CA ILE A 278 -3.44 -11.58 26.33
C ILE A 278 -4.34 -12.70 26.87
N ARG A 279 -4.31 -12.95 28.18
CA ARG A 279 -5.21 -13.91 28.86
C ARG A 279 -6.68 -13.47 28.93
N THR A 280 -6.95 -12.17 28.82
CA THR A 280 -8.31 -11.63 28.97
C THR A 280 -9.02 -11.48 27.62
N TYR A 281 -8.31 -11.10 26.57
CA TYR A 281 -8.88 -10.73 25.26
C TYR A 281 -8.34 -11.63 24.13
N TYR A 282 -9.09 -11.75 23.04
CA TYR A 282 -8.65 -12.46 21.84
C TYR A 282 -7.54 -11.69 21.09
N LEU A 283 -6.57 -12.39 20.51
CA LEU A 283 -5.47 -11.76 19.77
C LEU A 283 -5.98 -10.92 18.57
N GLU A 284 -7.05 -11.37 17.93
CA GLU A 284 -7.72 -10.63 16.85
C GLU A 284 -8.19 -9.24 17.31
N ASP A 285 -8.81 -9.14 18.48
CA ASP A 285 -9.35 -7.87 18.98
C ASP A 285 -8.23 -6.93 19.44
N ILE A 286 -7.14 -7.48 19.99
CA ILE A 286 -5.92 -6.72 20.33
C ILE A 286 -5.28 -6.17 19.05
N PHE A 287 -5.13 -7.00 18.02
CA PHE A 287 -4.60 -6.57 16.72
C PHE A 287 -5.46 -5.44 16.12
N ARG A 288 -6.79 -5.61 16.12
CA ARG A 288 -7.75 -4.59 15.63
C ARG A 288 -7.64 -3.27 16.37
N ALA A 289 -7.41 -3.31 17.69
CA ALA A 289 -7.19 -2.11 18.48
C ALA A 289 -5.91 -1.36 18.04
N GLY A 290 -4.83 -2.09 17.77
CA GLY A 290 -3.57 -1.50 17.28
C GLY A 290 -3.67 -0.96 15.85
N ALA A 291 -4.13 -1.80 14.92
CA ALA A 291 -4.31 -1.41 13.52
C ALA A 291 -5.29 -0.24 13.35
N GLY A 292 -6.30 -0.16 14.22
CA GLY A 292 -7.28 0.91 14.23
C GLY A 292 -6.69 2.31 14.46
N GLU A 293 -5.61 2.44 15.24
CA GLU A 293 -4.96 3.75 15.46
C GLU A 293 -4.29 4.28 14.19
N GLY A 294 -3.65 3.42 13.40
CA GLY A 294 -3.10 3.80 12.10
C GLY A 294 -4.20 4.22 11.12
N VAL A 295 -5.33 3.49 11.10
CA VAL A 295 -6.48 3.82 10.25
C VAL A 295 -7.13 5.15 10.64
N ARG A 296 -7.14 5.51 11.93
CA ARG A 296 -7.62 6.83 12.39
C ARG A 296 -6.74 7.95 11.84
N LEU A 297 -5.42 7.82 11.93
CA LEU A 297 -4.49 8.80 11.35
C LEU A 297 -4.67 8.93 9.83
N LYS A 298 -4.85 7.81 9.12
CA LYS A 298 -5.15 7.81 7.69
C LYS A 298 -6.46 8.54 7.37
N THR A 299 -7.52 8.26 8.12
CA THR A 299 -8.83 8.91 7.92
C THR A 299 -8.73 10.41 8.12
N GLU A 300 -8.01 10.83 9.17
CA GLU A 300 -7.76 12.24 9.50
C GLU A 300 -6.96 12.93 8.38
N ALA A 301 -5.85 12.33 7.95
CA ALA A 301 -5.03 12.85 6.85
C ALA A 301 -5.82 12.95 5.53
N ARG A 302 -6.63 11.94 5.20
CA ARG A 302 -7.47 11.97 3.98
C ARG A 302 -8.52 13.08 4.05
N THR A 303 -9.20 13.21 5.18
CA THR A 303 -10.24 14.23 5.38
C THR A 303 -9.66 15.64 5.28
N TRP A 304 -8.45 15.85 5.79
CA TRP A 304 -7.73 17.11 5.60
C TRP A 304 -7.31 17.32 4.14
N TYR A 305 -6.68 16.32 3.50
CA TYR A 305 -6.17 16.45 2.13
C TYR A 305 -7.27 16.86 1.15
N GLU A 306 -8.47 16.29 1.26
CA GLU A 306 -9.64 16.63 0.42
C GLU A 306 -10.08 18.10 0.56
N LYS A 307 -9.73 18.79 1.66
CA LYS A 307 -10.07 20.20 1.93
C LYS A 307 -8.86 21.14 1.87
N SER A 308 -7.66 20.59 1.71
CA SER A 308 -6.40 21.29 1.85
C SER A 308 -6.21 22.39 0.82
N PHE A 309 -5.44 23.42 1.17
CA PHE A 309 -5.00 24.44 0.21
C PHE A 309 -4.27 23.81 -0.97
N MET A 310 -3.43 22.80 -0.70
CA MET A 310 -2.75 22.04 -1.75
C MET A 310 -3.72 21.42 -2.76
N ALA A 311 -4.81 20.79 -2.31
CA ALA A 311 -5.81 20.22 -3.21
C ALA A 311 -6.53 21.31 -4.02
N GLN A 312 -6.84 22.45 -3.42
CA GLN A 312 -7.48 23.58 -4.11
C GLN A 312 -6.60 24.18 -5.20
N LYS A 313 -5.29 24.29 -4.95
CA LYS A 313 -4.29 24.78 -5.89
C LYS A 313 -3.67 23.69 -6.77
N SER A 314 -4.18 22.44 -6.70
CA SER A 314 -3.67 21.28 -7.44
C SER A 314 -2.15 21.04 -7.29
N LEU A 315 -1.60 21.30 -6.10
CA LEU A 315 -0.18 21.12 -5.81
C LEU A 315 0.15 19.64 -5.56
N PRO A 316 1.31 19.15 -6.03
CA PRO A 316 1.75 17.79 -5.75
C PRO A 316 2.16 17.61 -4.27
N LEU A 317 2.08 16.38 -3.75
CA LEU A 317 2.51 16.08 -2.37
C LEU A 317 3.99 16.41 -2.10
N SER A 318 4.82 16.45 -3.15
CA SER A 318 6.23 16.88 -3.06
C SER A 318 6.40 18.31 -2.56
N PHE A 319 5.35 19.14 -2.64
CA PHE A 319 5.34 20.50 -2.08
C PHE A 319 5.62 20.51 -0.57
N LEU A 320 5.22 19.47 0.16
CA LEU A 320 5.47 19.35 1.60
C LEU A 320 6.94 19.06 1.96
N GLY A 321 7.83 18.89 0.98
CA GLY A 321 9.20 18.46 1.21
C GLY A 321 9.31 16.99 1.63
N GLU A 322 10.52 16.45 1.68
CA GLU A 322 10.78 15.01 1.81
C GLU A 322 10.21 14.37 3.08
N THR A 323 10.40 15.02 4.23
CA THR A 323 9.99 14.48 5.54
C THR A 323 8.47 14.37 5.68
N TYR A 324 7.75 15.44 5.35
CA TYR A 324 6.28 15.46 5.42
C TYR A 324 5.64 14.67 4.28
N LEU A 325 6.26 14.64 3.09
CA LEU A 325 5.88 13.74 2.00
C LEU A 325 5.96 12.29 2.44
N GLY A 326 7.04 11.89 3.12
CA GLY A 326 7.20 10.53 3.64
C GLY A 326 6.09 10.16 4.62
N VAL A 327 5.74 11.07 5.53
CA VAL A 327 4.67 10.83 6.52
C VAL A 327 3.30 10.69 5.85
N ILE A 328 2.91 11.64 5.00
CA ILE A 328 1.60 11.63 4.33
C ILE A 328 1.53 10.47 3.33
N GLY A 329 2.61 10.21 2.58
CA GLY A 329 2.72 9.07 1.69
C GLY A 329 2.49 7.75 2.43
N GLY A 330 3.14 7.57 3.59
CA GLY A 330 2.94 6.40 4.46
C GLY A 330 1.53 6.27 5.03
N LEU A 331 0.81 7.38 5.24
CA LEU A 331 -0.57 7.35 5.75
C LEU A 331 -1.61 7.09 4.65
N LEU A 332 -1.40 7.59 3.44
CA LEU A 332 -2.40 7.53 2.35
C LEU A 332 -2.42 6.19 1.59
N ILE A 333 -1.38 5.37 1.70
CA ILE A 333 -1.36 4.00 1.14
C ILE A 333 -2.43 3.09 1.75
N GLU A 334 -2.71 1.95 1.10
CA GLU A 334 -3.83 1.06 1.47
C GLU A 334 -3.80 0.63 2.95
N ARG A 335 -2.61 0.27 3.45
CA ARG A 335 -2.34 -0.04 4.86
C ARG A 335 -1.36 1.01 5.40
N PRO A 336 -1.76 1.86 6.35
CA PRO A 336 -0.92 2.95 6.81
C PRO A 336 0.35 2.44 7.49
N MET A 337 1.48 3.04 7.14
CA MET A 337 2.82 2.69 7.61
C MET A 337 3.45 3.87 8.35
N PHE A 338 4.36 3.56 9.28
CA PHE A 338 5.17 4.55 9.96
C PHE A 338 6.37 4.93 9.10
N PHE A 339 6.60 6.23 8.94
CA PHE A 339 7.79 6.76 8.29
C PHE A 339 8.98 6.71 9.26
N ALA A 340 9.89 5.76 9.06
CA ALA A 340 11.05 5.54 9.94
C ALA A 340 12.29 6.34 9.53
N ASN A 341 12.25 7.01 8.37
CA ASN A 341 13.33 7.84 7.84
C ASN A 341 14.73 7.20 7.97
N TYR A 342 14.84 5.90 7.64
CA TYR A 342 16.07 5.11 7.73
C TYR A 342 16.71 4.97 9.11
N ALA A 343 16.03 5.33 10.21
CA ALA A 343 16.55 5.15 11.58
C ALA A 343 16.93 3.68 11.89
N GLU A 344 16.22 2.72 11.30
CA GLU A 344 16.48 1.27 11.39
C GLU A 344 16.86 0.67 10.02
N LYS A 345 17.43 1.47 9.09
CA LYS A 345 17.69 1.12 7.66
C LYS A 345 16.44 0.86 6.81
N GLU A 346 15.25 1.05 7.36
CA GLU A 346 13.98 0.96 6.64
C GLU A 346 13.38 2.36 6.46
N LEU A 347 12.85 2.64 5.26
CA LEU A 347 12.12 3.88 4.97
C LEU A 347 10.74 3.86 5.64
N TYR A 348 10.04 2.73 5.49
CA TYR A 348 8.71 2.48 6.04
C TYR A 348 8.70 1.18 6.85
N ARG A 349 8.01 1.21 7.99
CA ARG A 349 7.75 0.02 8.81
C ARG A 349 6.33 0.03 9.36
N HIS A 350 5.88 -1.10 9.91
CA HIS A 350 4.61 -1.14 10.64
C HIS A 350 4.69 -0.33 11.95
N PHE A 351 3.55 0.24 12.35
CA PHE A 351 3.43 0.89 13.65
C PHE A 351 3.58 -0.16 14.76
N LYS A 352 4.54 0.04 15.67
CA LYS A 352 4.83 -0.90 16.77
C LYS A 352 4.45 -0.38 18.14
N SER A 353 4.35 0.95 18.30
CA SER A 353 4.11 1.59 19.60
C SER A 353 3.25 2.86 19.52
N LEU A 354 2.66 3.25 20.64
CA LEU A 354 1.95 4.52 20.78
C LEU A 354 2.87 5.74 20.62
N ARG A 355 4.18 5.56 20.79
CA ARG A 355 5.17 6.61 20.51
C ARG A 355 5.20 6.91 19.01
N ASP A 356 5.15 5.88 18.16
CA ASP A 356 5.09 6.03 16.70
C ASP A 356 3.82 6.78 16.28
N ILE A 357 2.68 6.40 16.84
CA ILE A 357 1.38 7.06 16.59
C ILE A 357 1.43 8.52 17.05
N SER A 358 1.99 8.79 18.23
CA SER A 358 2.08 10.15 18.75
C SER A 358 3.05 11.02 17.94
N ALA A 359 4.18 10.46 17.47
CA ALA A 359 5.13 11.16 16.62
C ALA A 359 4.50 11.50 15.26
N THR A 360 3.84 10.52 14.64
CA THR A 360 3.13 10.72 13.36
C THR A 360 2.00 11.73 13.50
N ARG A 361 1.24 11.69 14.60
CA ARG A 361 0.19 12.67 14.90
C ARG A 361 0.74 14.08 14.99
N ARG A 362 1.85 14.30 15.71
CA ARG A 362 2.47 15.64 15.80
C ARG A 362 2.84 16.17 14.42
N MET A 363 3.45 15.35 13.58
CA MET A 363 3.82 15.77 12.22
C MET A 363 2.59 16.03 11.35
N LEU A 364 1.54 15.21 11.48
CA LEU A 364 0.27 15.45 10.80
C LEU A 364 -0.37 16.77 11.27
N ASP A 365 -0.35 17.05 12.56
CA ASP A 365 -0.85 18.32 13.12
C ASP A 365 -0.06 19.51 12.58
N GLU A 366 1.28 19.41 12.49
CA GLU A 366 2.13 20.44 11.86
C GLU A 366 1.73 20.69 10.40
N ILE A 367 1.55 19.63 9.61
CA ILE A 367 1.15 19.71 8.20
C ILE A 367 -0.24 20.36 8.05
N ILE A 368 -1.21 19.98 8.87
CA ILE A 368 -2.57 20.53 8.84
C ILE A 368 -2.54 22.04 9.14
N HIS A 369 -1.80 22.46 10.16
CA HIS A 369 -1.72 23.87 10.53
C HIS A 369 -0.90 24.68 9.52
N LEU A 370 0.15 24.10 8.95
CA LEU A 370 0.92 24.69 7.86
C LEU A 370 0.04 24.95 6.63
N ASP A 371 -0.73 23.96 6.20
CA ASP A 371 -1.61 24.09 5.03
C ASP A 371 -2.77 25.06 5.28
N SER A 372 -3.34 25.06 6.49
CA SER A 372 -4.33 26.06 6.91
C SER A 372 -3.75 27.49 6.89
N PHE A 373 -2.50 27.66 7.34
CA PHE A 373 -1.79 28.94 7.27
C PHE A 373 -1.56 29.36 5.81
N LEU A 374 -1.05 28.47 4.96
CA LEU A 374 -0.88 28.75 3.54
C LEU A 374 -2.21 29.08 2.84
N GLY A 375 -3.30 28.43 3.24
CA GLY A 375 -4.64 28.74 2.74
C GLY A 375 -5.19 30.09 3.20
N SER A 376 -4.68 30.64 4.31
CA SER A 376 -5.00 32.01 4.74
C SER A 376 -4.22 33.07 3.96
N LEU A 377 -3.10 32.68 3.34
CA LEU A 377 -2.32 33.55 2.48
C LEU A 377 -2.95 33.54 1.07
N ASP A 378 -3.32 34.71 0.55
CA ASP A 378 -3.78 34.84 -0.84
C ASP A 378 -2.57 34.75 -1.80
N VAL A 379 -2.01 33.55 -1.97
CA VAL A 379 -0.80 33.30 -2.77
C VAL A 379 -1.15 32.99 -4.23
N ASP A 380 -0.53 33.73 -5.14
CA ASP A 380 -0.58 33.47 -6.58
C ASP A 380 0.55 32.52 -7.00
N THR A 381 0.22 31.24 -7.15
CA THR A 381 1.14 30.18 -7.56
C THR A 381 1.61 30.30 -9.00
N ASP A 382 0.88 31.02 -9.87
CA ASP A 382 1.20 31.13 -11.30
C ASP A 382 2.40 32.05 -11.55
N THR A 383 2.74 32.88 -10.56
CA THR A 383 3.90 33.78 -10.61
C THR A 383 5.24 33.08 -10.36
N PHE A 384 5.22 31.80 -9.98
CA PHE A 384 6.42 30.98 -9.81
C PHE A 384 7.00 30.58 -11.18
N THR A 385 8.26 30.96 -11.44
CA THR A 385 8.92 30.72 -12.74
C THR A 385 10.21 29.91 -12.65
N VAL A 386 10.90 29.92 -11.51
CA VAL A 386 12.23 29.33 -11.36
C VAL A 386 12.38 28.68 -9.98
N GLY A 387 12.93 27.47 -9.94
CA GLY A 387 13.30 26.78 -8.69
C GLY A 387 12.49 25.50 -8.46
N VAL A 388 12.41 25.08 -7.20
CA VAL A 388 11.53 23.99 -6.75
C VAL A 388 10.54 24.60 -5.76
N LEU A 389 9.25 24.49 -6.05
CA LEU A 389 8.22 25.02 -5.18
C LEU A 389 7.93 24.03 -4.04
N THR A 390 8.31 24.41 -2.83
CA THR A 390 7.99 23.72 -1.57
C THR A 390 7.39 24.70 -0.57
N TYR A 391 6.78 24.20 0.50
CA TYR A 391 6.30 25.07 1.59
C TYR A 391 7.43 25.92 2.17
N LYS A 392 8.66 25.38 2.24
CA LYS A 392 9.86 26.08 2.72
C LYS A 392 10.16 27.27 1.82
N SER A 393 10.28 27.03 0.51
CA SER A 393 10.58 28.08 -0.46
C SER A 393 9.49 29.14 -0.53
N THR A 394 8.22 28.75 -0.39
CA THR A 394 7.09 29.68 -0.37
C THR A 394 7.16 30.61 0.83
N ILE A 395 7.22 30.05 2.05
CA ILE A 395 7.22 30.82 3.30
C ILE A 395 8.44 31.75 3.36
N LEU A 396 9.63 31.22 3.11
CA LEU A 396 10.87 31.98 3.24
C LEU A 396 10.99 33.07 2.17
N THR A 397 10.54 32.81 0.94
CA THR A 397 10.52 33.84 -0.12
C THR A 397 9.56 34.97 0.22
N LEU A 398 8.34 34.65 0.67
CA LEU A 398 7.36 35.67 1.05
C LEU A 398 7.84 36.51 2.23
N TRP A 399 8.45 35.87 3.24
CA TRP A 399 9.05 36.60 4.36
C TRP A 399 10.18 37.53 3.91
N ALA A 400 11.10 37.05 3.07
CA ALA A 400 12.20 37.88 2.55
C ALA A 400 11.68 39.06 1.71
N LYS A 401 10.63 38.86 0.91
CA LYS A 401 10.03 39.92 0.09
C LYS A 401 9.36 41.01 0.91
N ASN A 402 8.66 40.62 1.98
CA ASN A 402 8.06 41.56 2.91
C ASN A 402 9.15 42.46 3.54
N ARG A 403 10.24 41.86 4.01
CA ARG A 403 11.37 42.61 4.61
C ARG A 403 12.14 43.48 3.62
N LEU A 404 12.18 43.09 2.34
CA LEU A 404 12.81 43.86 1.27
C LEU A 404 11.90 44.93 0.65
N GLY A 405 10.63 45.04 1.09
CA GLY A 405 9.64 45.95 0.54
C GLY A 405 9.23 45.64 -0.90
N LEU A 406 9.36 44.38 -1.32
CA LEU A 406 9.08 43.96 -2.71
C LEU A 406 7.60 43.61 -2.95
N ASP A 407 6.79 43.58 -1.89
CA ASP A 407 5.35 43.29 -1.92
C ASP A 407 4.47 44.53 -2.19
N GLU A 408 5.08 45.70 -2.47
CA GLU A 408 4.42 47.02 -2.55
C GLU A 408 3.37 47.23 -3.67
N LYS A 409 2.92 46.20 -4.38
CA LYS A 409 1.82 46.35 -5.35
C LYS A 409 0.46 46.13 -4.69
N SER A 410 -0.05 47.18 -4.04
CA SER A 410 -1.44 47.33 -3.55
C SER A 410 -1.85 46.35 -2.41
N PRO A 411 -2.44 46.83 -1.30
CA PRO A 411 -2.85 45.99 -0.16
C PRO A 411 -3.98 44.98 -0.46
N ALA A 412 -4.45 44.90 -1.70
CA ALA A 412 -5.50 43.99 -2.17
C ALA A 412 -5.04 43.04 -3.28
N ALA A 413 -3.75 43.05 -3.66
CA ALA A 413 -3.23 42.12 -4.65
C ALA A 413 -2.72 40.84 -3.97
N PRO A 414 -2.82 39.68 -4.64
CA PRO A 414 -2.30 38.42 -4.10
C PRO A 414 -0.78 38.49 -3.93
N LEU A 415 -0.29 37.77 -2.92
CA LEU A 415 1.13 37.58 -2.63
C LEU A 415 1.78 36.82 -3.80
N ASN A 416 2.78 37.44 -4.43
CA ASN A 416 3.42 36.88 -5.61
C ASN A 416 4.74 36.15 -5.26
N LEU A 417 4.98 35.04 -5.95
CA LEU A 417 6.16 34.18 -5.82
C LEU A 417 7.19 34.44 -6.93
N SER A 418 7.23 35.65 -7.47
CA SER A 418 8.28 36.05 -8.42
C SER A 418 9.65 35.92 -7.75
N PRO A 419 10.68 35.43 -8.46
CA PRO A 419 12.02 35.27 -7.90
C PRO A 419 12.61 36.61 -7.41
N ILE A 420 13.41 36.55 -6.34
CA ILE A 420 14.07 37.72 -5.75
C ILE A 420 15.37 38.00 -6.51
N PRO A 421 15.62 39.25 -6.94
CA PRO A 421 16.90 39.64 -7.53
C PRO A 421 18.05 39.45 -6.55
N MET A 422 19.14 38.83 -7.01
CA MET A 422 20.28 38.47 -6.14
C MET A 422 20.91 39.66 -5.41
N ASP A 423 20.95 40.83 -6.03
CA ASP A 423 21.55 42.01 -5.42
C ASP A 423 20.76 42.47 -4.18
N ARG A 424 19.43 42.29 -4.20
CA ARG A 424 18.53 42.57 -3.06
C ARG A 424 18.57 41.44 -2.03
N PHE A 425 18.70 40.20 -2.48
CA PHE A 425 18.80 39.07 -1.56
C PHE A 425 20.09 39.12 -0.72
N ARG A 426 21.22 39.58 -1.28
CA ARG A 426 22.49 39.71 -0.52
C ARG A 426 22.37 40.66 0.68
N SER A 427 21.62 41.76 0.57
CA SER A 427 21.40 42.65 1.71
C SER A 427 20.58 41.95 2.80
N PHE A 428 19.49 41.28 2.42
CA PHE A 428 18.67 40.51 3.36
C PHE A 428 19.48 39.42 4.08
N PHE A 429 20.28 38.64 3.34
CA PHE A 429 21.11 37.58 3.90
C PHE A 429 22.15 38.12 4.91
N THR A 430 22.77 39.26 4.58
CA THR A 430 23.76 39.91 5.46
C THR A 430 23.09 40.39 6.76
N ASP A 431 21.90 40.95 6.67
CA ASP A 431 21.13 41.43 7.82
C ASP A 431 20.59 40.28 8.69
N LEU A 432 20.26 39.14 8.08
CA LEU A 432 19.75 37.95 8.76
C LEU A 432 20.82 37.28 9.64
N PHE A 433 22.02 37.05 9.09
CA PHE A 433 23.10 36.38 9.81
C PHE A 433 24.00 37.34 10.59
N ARG A 434 24.09 38.63 10.19
CA ARG A 434 24.98 39.64 10.79
C ARG A 434 26.43 39.15 10.99
N GLY A 435 26.90 38.26 10.11
CA GLY A 435 28.22 37.64 10.20
C GLY A 435 28.38 36.54 11.26
N ALA A 436 27.29 36.09 11.89
CA ALA A 436 27.27 34.96 12.80
C ALA A 436 26.73 33.70 12.10
N ALA A 437 27.11 32.53 12.61
CA ALA A 437 26.59 31.24 12.10
C ALA A 437 25.19 30.89 12.60
N ARG A 438 24.66 31.66 13.56
CA ARG A 438 23.32 31.50 14.11
C ARG A 438 22.52 32.77 13.93
N ILE A 439 21.25 32.60 13.59
CA ILE A 439 20.26 33.67 13.52
C ILE A 439 19.94 34.06 14.96
N GLN A 440 20.01 35.35 15.26
CA GLN A 440 19.72 35.84 16.62
C GLN A 440 18.24 35.60 16.94
N GLU A 441 17.90 35.50 18.24
CA GLU A 441 16.50 35.33 18.73
C GLU A 441 15.54 36.39 18.14
N SER A 442 16.06 37.57 17.79
CA SER A 442 15.30 38.60 17.07
C SER A 442 14.80 38.15 15.70
N GLY A 443 15.57 37.35 14.95
CA GLY A 443 15.20 36.85 13.62
C GLY A 443 14.20 35.70 13.66
N GLU A 444 14.30 34.82 14.66
CA GLU A 444 13.28 33.80 14.93
C GLU A 444 11.93 34.44 15.26
N THR A 445 11.97 35.44 16.14
CA THR A 445 10.79 36.20 16.55
C THR A 445 10.22 37.01 15.37
N ASP A 446 11.08 37.49 14.47
CA ASP A 446 10.70 38.25 13.28
C ASP A 446 9.89 37.40 12.28
N LEU A 447 10.33 36.18 11.99
CA LEU A 447 9.60 35.26 11.10
C LEU A 447 8.23 34.91 11.69
N ALA A 448 8.18 34.64 13.00
CA ALA A 448 6.92 34.36 13.69
C ALA A 448 5.98 35.57 13.69
N LEU A 449 6.52 36.79 13.87
CA LEU A 449 5.76 38.03 13.81
C LEU A 449 5.18 38.27 12.42
N TRP A 450 6.00 38.11 11.38
CA TRP A 450 5.55 38.20 9.99
C TRP A 450 4.45 37.17 9.69
N ALA A 451 4.61 35.92 10.12
CA ALA A 451 3.59 34.89 9.90
C ALA A 451 2.26 35.24 10.60
N ALA A 452 2.31 35.83 11.80
CA ALA A 452 1.11 36.31 12.49
C ALA A 452 0.43 37.46 11.72
N GLU A 453 1.20 38.45 11.28
CA GLU A 453 0.70 39.58 10.48
C GLU A 453 0.09 39.11 9.16
N ALA A 454 0.76 38.19 8.45
CA ALA A 454 0.32 37.65 7.18
C ALA A 454 -0.95 36.79 7.31
N ALA A 455 -1.16 36.15 8.46
CA ALA A 455 -2.41 35.44 8.78
C ALA A 455 -3.55 36.36 9.26
N GLY A 456 -3.34 37.69 9.29
CA GLY A 456 -4.32 38.67 9.77
C GLY A 456 -4.51 38.68 11.29
N ILE A 457 -3.55 38.14 12.05
CA ILE A 457 -3.52 38.16 13.51
C ILE A 457 -2.80 39.44 13.95
N GLU A 458 -3.42 40.25 14.82
CA GLU A 458 -2.79 41.46 15.36
C GLU A 458 -1.40 41.16 15.95
N ALA A 459 -0.39 41.98 15.63
CA ALA A 459 1.02 41.79 16.01
C ALA A 459 1.25 41.56 17.52
N ALA A 460 0.40 42.14 18.39
CA ALA A 460 0.43 41.93 19.84
C ALA A 460 0.10 40.47 20.26
N ASN A 461 -0.40 39.66 19.34
CA ASN A 461 -0.87 38.30 19.53
C ASN A 461 -0.02 37.27 18.77
N ALA A 462 1.21 37.59 18.36
CA ALA A 462 2.09 36.62 17.68
C ALA A 462 2.30 35.31 18.48
N SER A 463 2.26 35.39 19.81
CA SER A 463 2.26 34.22 20.71
C SER A 463 1.00 33.34 20.62
N LYS A 464 -0.05 33.78 19.91
CA LYS A 464 -1.27 33.01 19.64
C LYS A 464 -1.20 32.13 18.39
N LEU A 465 -0.09 32.15 17.64
CA LEU A 465 0.10 31.18 16.55
C LEU A 465 -0.02 29.75 17.11
N PRO A 466 -0.68 28.81 16.39
CA PRO A 466 -0.76 27.43 16.85
C PRO A 466 0.62 26.85 17.11
N ALA A 467 0.81 26.17 18.24
CA ALA A 467 2.09 25.56 18.61
C ALA A 467 2.69 24.65 17.51
N PRO A 468 1.91 23.86 16.75
CA PRO A 468 2.45 23.11 15.62
C PRO A 468 3.05 24.00 14.53
N LEU A 469 2.40 25.11 14.18
CA LEU A 469 2.93 26.04 13.18
C LEU A 469 4.21 26.74 13.67
N GLN A 470 4.26 27.12 14.95
CA GLN A 470 5.47 27.66 15.56
C GLN A 470 6.64 26.66 15.44
N SER A 471 6.40 25.37 15.74
CA SER A 471 7.40 24.29 15.56
C SER A 471 7.95 24.26 14.13
N VAL A 472 7.09 24.39 13.11
CA VAL A 472 7.52 24.44 11.70
C VAL A 472 8.39 25.66 11.43
N LEU A 473 7.98 26.85 11.87
CA LEU A 473 8.73 28.09 11.64
C LEU A 473 10.10 28.07 12.32
N TYR A 474 10.18 27.60 13.57
CA TYR A 474 11.46 27.39 14.26
C TYR A 474 12.33 26.36 13.54
N GLY A 475 11.73 25.28 13.01
CA GLY A 475 12.41 24.30 12.18
C GLY A 475 13.04 24.91 10.93
N LEU A 476 12.32 25.79 10.23
CA LEU A 476 12.84 26.50 9.06
C LEU A 476 14.05 27.38 9.41
N VAL A 477 13.99 28.13 10.51
CA VAL A 477 15.13 28.97 10.92
C VAL A 477 16.34 28.12 11.24
N ARG A 478 16.17 27.03 11.98
CA ARG A 478 17.28 26.10 12.29
C ARG A 478 17.88 25.47 11.05
N GLU A 479 17.06 25.11 10.07
CA GLU A 479 17.55 24.58 8.79
C GLU A 479 18.36 25.64 8.03
N LEU A 480 17.94 26.90 8.06
CA LEU A 480 18.74 28.01 7.50
C LEU A 480 20.10 28.18 8.20
N GLU A 481 20.14 28.04 9.53
CA GLU A 481 21.39 28.07 10.29
C GLU A 481 22.33 26.92 9.93
N GLU A 482 21.78 25.70 9.83
CA GLU A 482 22.54 24.48 9.55
C GLU A 482 23.11 24.49 8.13
N GLU A 483 22.33 24.94 7.13
CA GLU A 483 22.75 24.96 5.72
C GLU A 483 23.59 26.19 5.35
N TYR A 484 23.25 27.38 5.86
CA TYR A 484 23.85 28.63 5.38
C TYR A 484 24.68 29.39 6.41
N GLY A 485 24.71 28.97 7.68
CA GLY A 485 25.41 29.71 8.74
C GLY A 485 26.92 29.88 8.51
N THR A 486 27.54 29.03 7.68
CA THR A 486 28.99 29.11 7.38
C THR A 486 29.28 29.83 6.05
N VAL A 487 28.26 30.20 5.29
CA VAL A 487 28.41 30.75 3.93
C VAL A 487 28.67 32.25 3.99
N THR A 488 29.70 32.72 3.28
CA THR A 488 29.98 34.15 3.20
C THR A 488 29.04 34.84 2.19
N PRO A 489 28.64 36.11 2.42
CA PRO A 489 27.78 36.83 1.50
C PRO A 489 28.35 37.00 0.08
N SER A 490 29.68 36.87 -0.10
CA SER A 490 30.34 36.89 -1.43
C SER A 490 30.10 35.61 -2.23
N ASP A 491 30.03 34.46 -1.55
CA ASP A 491 29.97 33.13 -2.18
C ASP A 491 28.53 32.64 -2.45
N LEU A 492 27.54 33.51 -2.28
CA LEU A 492 26.13 33.19 -2.55
C LEU A 492 25.88 32.94 -4.05
N ASP A 493 25.50 31.71 -4.37
CA ASP A 493 25.07 31.28 -5.70
C ASP A 493 23.61 30.74 -5.63
N PRO A 494 22.68 31.27 -6.45
CA PRO A 494 21.29 30.81 -6.52
C PRO A 494 21.11 29.30 -6.72
N ARG A 495 22.09 28.62 -7.33
CA ARG A 495 22.02 27.18 -7.62
C ARG A 495 22.05 26.32 -6.37
N PHE A 496 22.65 26.81 -5.29
CA PHE A 496 22.83 26.10 -4.03
C PHE A 496 21.90 26.61 -2.91
N ILE A 497 20.92 27.47 -3.25
CA ILE A 497 19.96 28.03 -2.29
C ILE A 497 18.55 27.58 -2.68
N PRO A 498 18.16 26.32 -2.41
CA PRO A 498 16.83 25.81 -2.75
C PRO A 498 15.71 26.40 -1.86
N HIS A 499 16.08 27.00 -0.73
CA HIS A 499 15.16 27.54 0.27
C HIS A 499 14.51 28.87 -0.14
N PHE A 500 15.02 29.57 -1.14
CA PHE A 500 14.48 30.84 -1.62
C PHE A 500 14.34 30.80 -3.15
N LEU A 501 13.31 31.47 -3.67
CA LEU A 501 13.13 31.63 -5.10
C LEU A 501 13.99 32.80 -5.57
N LEU A 502 15.11 32.52 -6.23
CA LEU A 502 16.11 33.52 -6.62
C LEU A 502 16.26 33.61 -8.13
N GLU A 503 16.44 34.82 -8.65
CA GLU A 503 16.74 35.03 -10.06
C GLU A 503 18.11 34.43 -10.42
N ARG A 504 18.13 33.55 -11.42
CA ARG A 504 19.39 33.05 -11.98
C ARG A 504 19.89 34.10 -12.98
N LYS A 505 21.12 34.58 -12.80
CA LYS A 505 21.83 35.23 -13.91
C LYS A 505 21.99 34.18 -15.02
N ALA A 506 21.49 34.51 -16.21
CA ALA A 506 21.61 33.69 -17.42
C ALA A 506 23.07 33.38 -17.74
#